data_AF-A0A813HVJ1-F1
#
_entry.id   AF-A0A813HVJ1-F1
#
_cell.length_a   1.000
_cell.length_b   1.000
_cell.length_c   1.000
_cell.angle_alpha   90.00
_cell.angle_beta   90.00
_cell.angle_gamma   90.00
#
_symmetry.space_group_name_H-M   'P 1'
#
loop_
_entity.id
_entity.type
_entity.pdbx_description
1 polymer ?
#
loop_
_entity_poly.entity_id
_entity_poly.type
_entity_poly.pdbx_seq_one_letter_code
_entity_poly.pdbx_strand_id
1 'polypeptide(L)'
;MDLGAFAEEVLDAVAGICGDVVVESQTQAAHVIDALCRRPGSNHRELAAVFGVSPEQFEHARARGKEESKDSVYTEMCRLDAVYTWNALIQRINYAAHWREEFREMQNAGDGGTSSEEEDEVLQELEVQAADGENRQPDADGENRQPVLSKFGLAIPSLAPQASRAKAKLLLEKQLDGAACEVLKGRLARRLEAEVFEHLPNDKDYKCCVRGLVANLRRNPMLAGGYVAGRVPPQWIVLADHEALATRMHQLQRRALRTECLKEVRECEEAEKARHKQWAVAKGHGLGRVPDLLP
;
A
#
# COMPACT_ATOMS: atom_id res chain seq x y z
N MET A 1 7.29 6.95 7.98
CA MET A 1 7.73 5.82 8.83
C MET A 1 8.82 5.00 8.17
N ASP A 2 9.82 4.53 8.93
CA ASP A 2 10.66 3.39 8.54
C ASP A 2 9.95 2.11 9.00
N LEU A 3 9.48 1.30 8.05
CA LEU A 3 8.74 0.07 8.36
C LEU A 3 9.61 -1.01 9.00
N GLY A 4 10.92 -1.01 8.73
CA GLY A 4 11.84 -1.99 9.30
C GLY A 4 12.05 -1.74 10.78
N ALA A 5 12.38 -0.49 11.14
CA ALA A 5 12.45 -0.07 12.53
C ALA A 5 11.11 -0.30 13.24
N PHE A 6 10.00 0.13 12.64
CA PHE A 6 8.67 -0.05 13.22
C PHE A 6 8.32 -1.52 13.51
N ALA A 7 8.67 -2.46 12.63
CA ALA A 7 8.43 -3.88 12.87
C ALA A 7 9.18 -4.40 14.10
N GLU A 8 10.44 -3.97 14.29
CA GLU A 8 11.21 -4.30 15.51
C GLU A 8 10.54 -3.72 16.76
N GLU A 9 10.03 -2.48 16.69
CA GLU A 9 9.30 -1.86 17.80
C GLU A 9 8.01 -2.60 18.17
N VAL A 10 7.27 -3.08 17.17
CA VAL A 10 6.07 -3.92 17.38
C VAL A 10 6.46 -5.20 18.10
N LEU A 11 7.52 -5.87 17.67
CA LEU A 11 7.98 -7.11 18.28
C LEU A 11 8.50 -6.91 19.70
N ASP A 12 9.21 -5.82 19.97
CA ASP A 12 9.64 -5.46 21.33
C ASP A 12 8.44 -5.19 22.24
N ALA A 13 7.42 -4.51 21.73
CA ALA A 13 6.19 -4.26 22.47
C ALA A 13 5.44 -5.58 22.77
N VAL A 14 5.31 -6.46 21.77
CA VAL A 14 4.69 -7.78 21.93
C VAL A 14 5.46 -8.62 22.95
N ALA A 15 6.79 -8.72 22.84
CA ALA A 15 7.61 -9.47 23.78
C ALA A 15 7.50 -8.93 25.22
N GLY A 16 7.50 -7.60 25.39
CA GLY A 16 7.38 -6.97 26.71
C GLY A 16 5.99 -7.13 27.37
N ILE A 17 4.93 -7.28 26.58
CA ILE A 17 3.55 -7.31 27.08
C ILE A 17 3.01 -8.73 27.18
N CYS A 18 3.21 -9.53 26.14
CA CYS A 18 2.70 -10.89 26.06
C CYS A 18 3.66 -11.91 26.68
N GLY A 19 4.96 -11.61 26.76
CA GLY A 19 5.98 -12.58 27.16
C GLY A 19 6.18 -13.72 26.15
N ASP A 20 5.42 -13.69 25.06
CA ASP A 20 5.43 -14.63 23.94
C ASP A 20 5.49 -13.84 22.63
N VAL A 21 5.62 -14.54 21.51
CA VAL A 21 5.79 -13.99 20.16
C VAL A 21 4.44 -13.60 19.53
N VAL A 22 3.32 -14.14 20.01
CA VAL A 22 2.00 -14.00 19.38
C VAL A 22 1.00 -13.27 20.28
N VAL A 23 0.15 -12.43 19.68
CA VAL A 23 -0.98 -11.77 20.33
C VAL A 23 -2.25 -12.58 20.07
N GLU A 24 -2.94 -12.99 21.13
CA GLU A 24 -4.14 -13.86 21.03
C GLU A 24 -5.44 -13.13 21.41
N SER A 25 -5.34 -12.02 22.14
CA SER A 25 -6.50 -11.32 22.69
C SER A 25 -6.52 -9.83 22.35
N GLN A 26 -7.74 -9.27 22.33
CA GLN A 26 -7.96 -7.83 22.13
C GLN A 26 -7.29 -7.00 23.23
N THR A 27 -7.24 -7.52 24.46
CA THR A 27 -6.59 -6.84 25.59
C THR A 27 -5.08 -6.74 25.39
N GLN A 28 -4.41 -7.82 24.97
CA GLN A 28 -2.99 -7.80 24.62
C GLN A 28 -2.72 -6.84 23.46
N ALA A 29 -3.50 -6.93 22.38
CA ALA A 29 -3.38 -6.02 21.24
C ALA A 29 -3.53 -4.55 21.65
N ALA A 30 -4.51 -4.25 22.51
CA ALA A 30 -4.72 -2.90 23.03
C ALA A 30 -3.51 -2.40 23.83
N HIS A 31 -2.90 -3.25 24.65
CA HIS A 31 -1.68 -2.88 25.38
C HIS A 31 -0.50 -2.63 24.44
N VAL A 32 -0.34 -3.45 23.39
CA VAL A 32 0.70 -3.28 22.37
C VAL A 32 0.51 -1.93 21.66
N ILE A 33 -0.70 -1.65 21.20
CA ILE A 33 -1.04 -0.38 20.54
C ILE A 33 -0.82 0.81 21.49
N ASP A 34 -1.26 0.70 22.75
CA ASP A 34 -1.04 1.76 23.74
C ASP A 34 0.45 2.01 23.99
N ALA A 35 1.29 0.97 23.97
CA ALA A 35 2.73 1.11 24.10
C ALA A 35 3.35 1.81 22.89
N LEU A 36 2.91 1.47 21.66
CA LEU A 36 3.36 2.11 20.42
C LEU A 36 2.96 3.60 20.37
N CYS A 37 1.73 3.93 20.77
CA CYS A 37 1.21 5.31 20.79
C CYS A 37 1.80 6.20 21.89
N ARG A 38 2.40 5.62 22.94
CA ARG A 38 3.06 6.40 24.01
C ARG A 38 4.47 6.86 23.62
N ARG A 39 5.02 6.37 22.51
CA ARG A 39 6.38 6.71 22.10
C ARG A 39 6.45 8.16 21.60
N PRO A 40 7.49 8.92 21.98
CA PRO A 40 7.64 10.29 21.51
C PRO A 40 7.80 10.30 19.98
N GLY A 41 6.97 11.07 19.29
CA GLY A 41 6.99 11.18 17.83
C GLY A 41 6.16 10.13 17.08
N SER A 42 5.43 9.25 17.78
CA SER A 42 4.50 8.32 17.13
C SER A 42 3.36 9.07 16.44
N ASN A 43 3.16 8.82 15.15
CA ASN A 43 2.05 9.37 14.38
C ASN A 43 0.96 8.31 14.24
N HIS A 44 -0.19 8.51 14.91
CA HIS A 44 -1.28 7.52 14.93
C HIS A 44 -1.83 7.22 13.52
N ARG A 45 -1.78 8.19 12.59
CA ARG A 45 -2.18 7.95 11.20
C ARG A 45 -1.26 6.98 10.49
N GLU A 46 0.05 7.08 10.74
CA GLU A 46 1.03 6.15 10.17
C GLU A 46 0.85 4.76 10.80
N LEU A 47 0.57 4.69 12.11
CA LEU A 47 0.25 3.41 12.78
C LEU A 47 -1.00 2.75 12.16
N ALA A 48 -2.09 3.50 12.04
CA ALA A 48 -3.33 3.03 11.42
C ALA A 48 -3.09 2.54 9.97
N ALA A 49 -2.29 3.28 9.20
CA ALA A 49 -1.94 2.93 7.83
C ALA A 49 -1.17 1.61 7.71
N VAL A 50 -0.22 1.33 8.62
CA VAL A 50 0.51 0.04 8.62
C VAL A 50 -0.41 -1.12 9.00
N PHE A 51 -1.32 -0.89 9.95
CA PHE A 51 -2.31 -1.89 10.32
C PHE A 51 -3.45 -2.05 9.30
N GLY A 52 -3.51 -1.20 8.26
CA GLY A 52 -4.53 -1.27 7.22
C GLY A 52 -5.93 -0.95 7.73
N VAL A 53 -6.04 -0.07 8.74
CA VAL A 53 -7.29 0.42 9.29
C VAL A 53 -7.39 1.94 9.13
N SER A 54 -8.61 2.48 9.09
CA SER A 54 -8.77 3.93 9.04
C SER A 54 -8.28 4.58 10.35
N PRO A 55 -7.81 5.84 10.32
CA PRO A 55 -7.45 6.56 11.55
C PRO A 55 -8.60 6.63 12.56
N GLU A 56 -9.84 6.75 12.09
CA GLU A 56 -11.04 6.78 12.91
C GLU A 56 -11.29 5.41 13.56
N GLN A 57 -11.19 4.32 12.80
CA GLN A 57 -11.30 2.95 13.32
C GLN A 57 -10.23 2.68 14.38
N PHE A 58 -8.99 3.11 14.13
CA PHE A 58 -7.88 2.97 15.06
C PHE A 58 -8.11 3.68 16.39
N GLU A 59 -8.55 4.95 16.35
CA GLU A 59 -8.86 5.72 17.57
C GLU A 59 -10.10 5.18 18.29
N HIS A 60 -11.14 4.76 17.56
CA HIS A 60 -12.34 4.18 18.16
C HIS A 60 -12.04 2.86 18.87
N ALA A 61 -11.25 1.97 18.24
CA ALA A 61 -10.77 0.74 18.87
C ALA A 61 -10.00 1.06 20.16
N ARG A 62 -9.08 2.02 20.10
CA ARG A 62 -8.28 2.46 21.27
C ARG A 62 -9.14 3.11 22.37
N ALA A 63 -10.23 3.78 22.03
CA ALA A 63 -11.19 4.33 22.99
C ALA A 63 -11.99 3.25 23.74
N ARG A 64 -11.94 1.98 23.29
CA ARG A 64 -12.56 0.79 23.93
C ARG A 64 -14.06 0.95 24.18
N GLY A 65 -14.77 1.61 23.26
CA GLY A 65 -16.23 1.77 23.38
C GLY A 65 -16.67 2.65 24.54
N LYS A 66 -15.83 3.61 25.00
CA LYS A 66 -16.22 4.63 25.99
C LYS A 66 -17.25 5.65 25.45
N GLU A 67 -17.72 5.49 24.22
CA GLU A 67 -18.78 6.32 23.65
C GLU A 67 -20.14 5.80 24.12
N GLU A 68 -20.75 6.51 25.07
CA GLU A 68 -22.13 6.26 25.48
C GLU A 68 -23.09 6.71 24.38
N SER A 69 -23.44 5.81 23.47
CA SER A 69 -24.55 6.04 22.53
C SER A 69 -25.87 5.54 23.12
N LYS A 70 -26.93 6.34 22.99
CA LYS A 70 -28.28 6.01 23.48
C LYS A 70 -29.09 5.15 22.47
N ASP A 71 -28.54 4.88 21.30
CA ASP A 71 -29.24 4.17 20.20
C ASP A 71 -28.73 2.72 20.07
N SER A 72 -29.61 1.75 20.28
CA SER A 72 -29.25 0.33 20.39
C SER A 72 -28.82 -0.31 19.07
N VAL A 73 -29.38 0.12 17.93
CA VAL A 73 -29.01 -0.42 16.60
C VAL A 73 -27.64 0.10 16.20
N TYR A 74 -27.40 1.39 16.41
CA TYR A 74 -26.10 2.02 16.17
C TYR A 74 -25.01 1.38 17.05
N THR A 75 -25.34 1.12 18.32
CA THR A 75 -24.42 0.45 19.27
C THR A 75 -24.00 -0.94 18.78
N GLU A 76 -24.91 -1.75 18.25
CA GLU A 76 -24.57 -3.08 17.75
C GLU A 76 -23.71 -3.04 16.46
N MET A 77 -24.00 -2.11 15.54
CA MET A 77 -23.15 -1.91 14.35
C MET A 77 -21.73 -1.45 14.73
N CYS A 78 -21.61 -0.48 15.63
CA CYS A 78 -20.31 -0.02 16.14
C CYS A 78 -19.55 -1.15 16.86
N ARG A 79 -20.27 -2.00 17.60
CA ARG A 79 -19.66 -3.18 18.24
C ARG A 79 -19.09 -4.16 17.22
N LEU A 80 -19.82 -4.47 16.15
CA LEU A 80 -19.34 -5.38 15.10
C LEU A 80 -18.13 -4.81 14.36
N ASP A 81 -18.14 -3.51 14.05
CA ASP A 81 -17.01 -2.81 13.44
C ASP A 81 -15.78 -2.82 14.36
N ALA A 82 -15.97 -2.62 15.67
CA ALA A 82 -14.90 -2.72 16.65
C ALA A 82 -14.31 -4.14 16.74
N VAL A 83 -15.14 -5.19 16.71
CA VAL A 83 -14.65 -6.58 16.71
C VAL A 83 -13.85 -6.87 15.44
N TYR A 84 -14.35 -6.45 14.28
CA TYR A 84 -13.63 -6.60 13.02
C TYR A 84 -12.27 -5.87 13.05
N THR A 85 -12.28 -4.61 13.48
CA THR A 85 -11.08 -3.77 13.59
C THR A 85 -10.06 -4.41 14.53
N TRP A 86 -10.49 -4.93 15.68
CA TRP A 86 -9.59 -5.61 16.61
C TRP A 86 -8.99 -6.89 16.02
N ASN A 87 -9.78 -7.69 15.31
CA ASN A 87 -9.27 -8.89 14.65
C ASN A 87 -8.24 -8.53 13.57
N ALA A 88 -8.49 -7.47 12.80
CA ALA A 88 -7.52 -6.95 11.84
C ALA A 88 -6.23 -6.50 12.55
N LEU A 89 -6.32 -5.72 13.64
CA LEU A 89 -5.17 -5.27 14.41
C LEU A 89 -4.33 -6.44 14.96
N ILE A 90 -4.97 -7.44 15.56
CA ILE A 90 -4.30 -8.65 16.07
C ILE A 90 -3.56 -9.36 14.94
N GLN A 91 -4.25 -9.63 13.82
CA GLN A 91 -3.66 -10.30 12.67
C GLN A 91 -2.44 -9.55 12.14
N ARG A 92 -2.52 -8.22 12.08
CA ARG A 92 -1.47 -7.36 11.53
C ARG A 92 -0.25 -7.29 12.43
N ILE A 93 -0.44 -7.27 13.74
CA ILE A 93 0.64 -7.40 14.72
C ILE A 93 1.33 -8.76 14.55
N ASN A 94 0.55 -9.83 14.42
CA ASN A 94 1.08 -11.19 14.30
C ASN A 94 1.81 -11.45 12.97
N TYR A 95 1.57 -10.67 11.91
CA TYR A 95 2.39 -10.77 10.69
C TYR A 95 3.88 -10.50 10.96
N ALA A 96 4.22 -9.57 11.85
CA ALA A 96 5.62 -9.31 12.19
C ALA A 96 6.28 -10.51 12.87
N ALA A 97 5.53 -11.17 13.76
CA ALA A 97 5.94 -12.36 14.49
C ALA A 97 6.18 -13.55 13.54
N HIS A 98 5.15 -13.92 12.77
CA HIS A 98 5.22 -15.05 11.85
C HIS A 98 6.26 -14.84 10.74
N TRP A 99 6.39 -13.61 10.24
CA TRP A 99 7.36 -13.31 9.20
C TRP A 99 8.80 -13.58 9.64
N ARG A 100 9.17 -13.30 10.91
CA ARG A 100 10.53 -13.58 11.38
C ARG A 100 10.85 -15.07 11.38
N GLU A 101 9.87 -15.91 11.66
CA GLU A 101 10.02 -17.37 11.63
C GLU A 101 10.09 -17.86 10.18
N GLU A 102 9.14 -17.45 9.34
CA GLU A 102 9.10 -17.79 7.91
C GLU A 102 10.40 -17.38 7.20
N PHE A 103 10.90 -16.17 7.49
CA PHE A 103 12.15 -15.66 6.92
C PHE A 103 13.37 -16.47 7.38
N ARG A 104 13.42 -16.84 8.66
CA ARG A 104 14.49 -17.69 9.20
C ARG A 104 14.49 -19.07 8.53
N GLU A 105 13.30 -19.65 8.30
CA GLU A 105 13.15 -20.90 7.56
C GLU A 105 13.65 -20.77 6.11
N MET A 106 13.31 -19.68 5.42
CA MET A 106 13.80 -19.41 4.06
C MET A 106 15.31 -19.27 3.97
N GLN A 107 15.96 -18.68 4.99
CA GLN A 107 17.42 -18.61 5.08
C GLN A 107 18.04 -20.00 5.31
N ASN A 108 17.47 -20.79 6.21
CA ASN A 108 17.98 -22.11 6.57
C ASN A 108 17.72 -23.18 5.51
N ALA A 109 16.69 -23.01 4.67
CA ALA A 109 16.39 -23.92 3.57
C ALA A 109 17.43 -23.84 2.42
N GLY A 110 18.50 -23.06 2.55
CA GLY A 110 19.57 -22.90 1.56
C GLY A 110 20.62 -24.02 1.53
N ASP A 111 20.65 -24.92 2.53
CA ASP A 111 21.63 -26.02 2.58
C ASP A 111 21.22 -27.29 1.82
N GLY A 112 19.97 -27.35 1.31
CA GLY A 112 19.48 -28.44 0.46
C GLY A 112 19.46 -28.00 -1.00
N GLY A 113 20.55 -28.26 -1.73
CA GLY A 113 20.65 -27.92 -3.14
C GLY A 113 19.57 -28.61 -3.97
N THR A 114 18.61 -27.84 -4.46
CA THR A 114 17.74 -28.22 -5.57
C THR A 114 17.78 -27.13 -6.62
N SER A 115 18.15 -27.56 -7.82
CA SER A 115 18.62 -26.77 -8.95
C SER A 115 17.64 -25.68 -9.39
N SER A 116 18.20 -24.49 -9.61
CA SER A 116 17.54 -23.30 -10.19
C SER A 116 17.35 -23.43 -11.72
N GLU A 117 17.76 -24.55 -12.33
CA GLU A 117 17.82 -24.71 -13.78
C GLU A 117 16.44 -24.92 -14.44
N GLU A 118 15.46 -25.50 -13.74
CA GLU A 118 14.12 -25.75 -14.33
C GLU A 118 13.25 -24.49 -14.44
N GLU A 119 13.51 -23.44 -13.64
CA GLU A 119 12.75 -22.19 -13.74
C GLU A 119 13.28 -21.25 -14.83
N ASP A 120 14.57 -21.33 -15.16
CA ASP A 120 15.20 -20.53 -16.22
C ASP A 120 14.83 -21.02 -17.63
N GLU A 121 14.61 -22.33 -17.84
CA GLU A 121 14.17 -22.86 -19.13
C GLU A 121 12.74 -22.41 -19.49
N VAL A 122 11.82 -22.36 -18.52
CA VAL A 122 10.45 -21.85 -18.72
C VAL A 122 10.46 -20.35 -19.04
N LEU A 123 11.40 -19.60 -18.46
CA LEU A 123 11.55 -18.16 -18.71
C LEU A 123 12.06 -17.86 -20.13
N GLN A 124 13.01 -18.66 -20.63
CA GLN A 124 13.52 -18.52 -22.00
C GLN A 124 12.47 -18.84 -23.07
N GLU A 125 11.65 -19.88 -22.86
CA GLU A 125 10.57 -20.21 -23.78
C GLU A 125 9.48 -19.11 -23.83
N LEU A 126 9.22 -18.44 -22.71
CA LEU A 126 8.22 -17.37 -22.63
C LEU A 126 8.70 -16.04 -23.23
N GLU A 127 9.99 -15.71 -23.16
CA GLU A 127 10.56 -14.52 -23.83
C GLU A 127 10.51 -14.64 -25.35
N VAL A 128 10.74 -15.83 -25.91
CA VAL A 128 10.64 -16.09 -27.35
C VAL A 128 9.20 -15.96 -27.85
N GLN A 129 8.19 -16.34 -27.06
CA GLN A 129 6.79 -16.19 -27.43
C GLN A 129 6.26 -14.74 -27.32
N ALA A 130 6.83 -13.91 -26.46
CA ALA A 130 6.42 -12.51 -26.31
C ALA A 130 6.97 -11.59 -27.42
N ALA A 131 8.15 -11.92 -27.98
CA ALA A 131 8.78 -11.13 -29.04
C ALA A 131 8.02 -11.17 -30.38
N ASP A 132 7.28 -12.25 -30.66
CA ASP A 132 6.47 -12.37 -31.89
C ASP A 132 5.07 -11.71 -31.80
N GLY A 133 4.69 -11.17 -30.64
CA GLY A 133 3.36 -10.62 -30.39
C GLY A 133 3.23 -9.09 -30.49
N GLU A 134 4.33 -8.34 -30.49
CA GLU A 134 4.30 -6.87 -30.30
C GLU A 134 4.10 -6.02 -31.57
N ASN A 135 3.86 -6.63 -32.75
CA ASN A 135 3.75 -5.86 -34.00
C ASN A 135 2.42 -6.00 -34.76
N ARG A 136 1.29 -6.17 -34.06
CA ARG A 136 -0.04 -6.04 -34.66
C ARG A 136 -0.85 -4.89 -34.06
N GLN A 137 -0.97 -3.83 -34.86
CA GLN A 137 -1.93 -2.74 -34.74
C GLN A 137 -3.35 -3.28 -34.46
N PRO A 138 -4.18 -2.61 -33.64
CA PRO A 138 -5.53 -3.07 -33.38
C PRO A 138 -6.43 -2.62 -34.54
N ASP A 139 -6.71 -3.53 -35.46
CA ASP A 139 -7.89 -3.38 -36.31
C ASP A 139 -9.13 -3.69 -35.47
N ALA A 140 -10.03 -2.72 -35.47
CA ALA A 140 -11.38 -2.87 -34.95
C ALA A 140 -12.09 -3.97 -35.72
N ASP A 141 -12.47 -5.05 -35.04
CA ASP A 141 -13.80 -5.62 -35.10
C ASP A 141 -13.90 -6.83 -34.17
N GLY A 142 -15.08 -6.99 -33.57
CA GLY A 142 -15.37 -8.00 -32.58
C GLY A 142 -15.47 -9.41 -33.16
N GLU A 143 -15.51 -10.33 -32.21
CA GLU A 143 -15.99 -11.71 -32.31
C GLU A 143 -14.99 -12.79 -32.76
N ASN A 144 -14.95 -13.84 -31.92
CA ASN A 144 -14.44 -15.18 -32.20
C ASN A 144 -12.92 -15.42 -32.18
N ARG A 145 -12.29 -15.29 -31.00
CA ARG A 145 -11.08 -16.08 -30.71
C ARG A 145 -11.48 -17.49 -30.26
N GLN A 146 -11.54 -18.42 -31.21
CA GLN A 146 -11.61 -19.85 -30.90
C GLN A 146 -10.36 -20.29 -30.10
N PRO A 147 -10.50 -21.17 -29.10
CA PRO A 147 -9.37 -21.74 -28.40
C PRO A 147 -8.60 -22.66 -29.34
N VAL A 148 -7.29 -22.43 -29.46
CA VAL A 148 -6.39 -23.33 -30.18
C VAL A 148 -6.32 -24.63 -29.38
N LEU A 149 -7.05 -25.65 -29.84
CA LEU A 149 -6.98 -27.01 -29.32
C LEU A 149 -5.56 -27.56 -29.52
N SER A 150 -4.81 -27.68 -28.44
CA SER A 150 -3.62 -28.54 -28.38
C SER A 150 -4.01 -29.98 -28.71
N LYS A 151 -3.14 -30.69 -29.45
CA LYS A 151 -3.32 -32.08 -29.91
C LYS A 151 -3.55 -33.12 -28.80
N PHE A 152 -3.43 -32.72 -27.55
CA PHE A 152 -3.77 -33.51 -26.38
C PHE A 152 -4.89 -32.75 -25.66
N GLY A 153 -6.10 -33.30 -25.66
CA GLY A 153 -7.35 -32.65 -25.20
C GLY A 153 -7.44 -32.33 -23.71
N LEU A 154 -6.42 -31.70 -23.15
CA LEU A 154 -6.43 -31.05 -21.86
C LEU A 154 -6.58 -29.55 -22.11
N ALA A 155 -7.60 -28.96 -21.49
CA ALA A 155 -7.73 -27.51 -21.43
C ALA A 155 -6.48 -26.97 -20.74
N ILE A 156 -5.57 -26.35 -21.50
CA ILE A 156 -4.45 -25.63 -20.95
C ILE A 156 -5.08 -24.47 -20.14
N PRO A 157 -4.94 -24.44 -18.80
CA PRO A 157 -5.35 -23.27 -18.04
C PRO A 157 -4.69 -22.06 -18.67
N SER A 158 -5.45 -20.99 -18.92
CA SER A 158 -4.95 -19.75 -19.53
C SER A 158 -3.51 -19.49 -19.10
N LEU A 159 -2.56 -19.53 -20.04
CA LEU A 159 -1.13 -19.33 -19.76
C LEU A 159 -0.81 -17.88 -19.38
N ALA A 160 -1.74 -16.96 -19.64
CA ALA A 160 -1.54 -15.52 -19.46
C ALA A 160 -1.26 -15.11 -18.00
N PRO A 161 -1.97 -15.60 -16.97
CA PRO A 161 -1.66 -15.28 -15.58
C PRO A 161 -0.30 -15.85 -15.13
N GLN A 162 0.10 -17.05 -15.58
CA GLN A 162 1.39 -17.62 -15.20
C GLN A 162 2.56 -16.81 -15.78
N ALA A 163 2.48 -16.41 -17.04
CA ALA A 163 3.48 -15.55 -17.67
C ALA A 163 3.55 -14.16 -17.00
N SER A 164 2.39 -13.57 -16.64
CA SER A 164 2.33 -12.33 -15.86
C SER A 164 3.06 -12.45 -14.52
N ARG A 165 2.87 -13.58 -13.83
CA ARG A 165 3.47 -13.84 -12.50
C ARG A 165 4.97 -14.08 -12.57
N ALA A 166 5.44 -14.83 -13.57
CA ALA A 166 6.88 -15.01 -13.81
C ALA A 166 7.58 -13.67 -14.07
N LYS A 167 6.98 -12.82 -14.92
CA LYS A 167 7.50 -11.46 -15.18
C LYS A 167 7.49 -10.58 -13.93
N ALA A 168 6.44 -10.67 -13.11
CA ALA A 168 6.34 -9.93 -11.85
C ALA A 168 7.44 -10.34 -10.85
N LYS A 169 7.70 -11.64 -10.69
CA LYS A 169 8.80 -12.17 -9.86
C LYS A 169 10.13 -11.53 -10.28
N LEU A 170 10.47 -11.55 -11.56
CA LEU A 170 11.71 -10.97 -12.08
C LEU A 170 11.81 -9.45 -11.84
N LEU A 171 10.71 -8.72 -11.99
CA LEU A 171 10.69 -7.28 -11.74
C LEU A 171 10.93 -6.96 -10.26
N LEU A 172 10.33 -7.74 -9.35
CA LEU A 172 10.51 -7.60 -7.92
C LEU A 172 11.93 -7.97 -7.51
N GLU A 173 12.45 -9.09 -8.02
CA GLU A 173 13.80 -9.58 -7.77
C GLU A 173 14.86 -8.53 -8.07
N LYS A 174 14.75 -7.82 -9.20
CA LYS A 174 15.64 -6.70 -9.58
C LYS A 174 15.69 -5.54 -8.58
N GLN A 175 14.75 -5.46 -7.63
CA GLN A 175 14.76 -4.42 -6.59
C GLN A 175 15.31 -4.92 -5.24
N LEU A 176 15.70 -6.20 -5.14
CA LEU A 176 16.13 -6.87 -3.91
C LEU A 176 17.64 -7.16 -3.89
N ASP A 177 18.46 -6.28 -4.46
CA ASP A 177 19.91 -6.50 -4.63
C ASP A 177 20.72 -6.58 -3.32
N GLY A 178 20.11 -6.31 -2.16
CA GLY A 178 20.75 -6.43 -0.85
C GLY A 178 20.71 -7.84 -0.24
N ALA A 179 20.15 -8.83 -0.93
CA ALA A 179 19.97 -10.18 -0.39
C ALA A 179 21.31 -10.90 -0.24
N ALA A 180 21.43 -11.71 0.83
CA ALA A 180 22.68 -12.41 1.13
C ALA A 180 23.11 -13.39 0.02
N CYS A 181 22.15 -13.94 -0.74
CA CYS A 181 22.40 -14.77 -1.90
C CYS A 181 21.23 -14.70 -2.90
N GLU A 182 21.48 -15.05 -4.17
CA GLU A 182 20.48 -15.05 -5.25
C GLU A 182 19.33 -16.03 -4.98
N VAL A 183 19.60 -17.17 -4.31
CA VAL A 183 18.54 -18.13 -3.95
C VAL A 183 17.54 -17.51 -2.98
N LEU A 184 18.01 -16.82 -1.94
CA LEU A 184 17.14 -16.11 -0.99
C LEU A 184 16.40 -14.97 -1.69
N LYS A 185 17.07 -14.24 -2.58
CA LYS A 185 16.48 -13.17 -3.40
C LYS A 185 15.29 -13.68 -4.21
N GLY A 186 15.45 -14.80 -4.92
CA GLY A 186 14.39 -15.43 -5.70
C GLY A 186 13.23 -15.93 -4.85
N ARG A 187 13.51 -16.48 -3.65
CA ARG A 187 12.49 -16.91 -2.67
C ARG A 187 11.68 -15.72 -2.14
N LEU A 188 12.35 -14.64 -1.74
CA LEU A 188 11.71 -13.42 -1.27
C LEU A 188 10.84 -12.79 -2.37
N ALA A 189 11.35 -12.70 -3.60
CA ALA A 189 10.60 -12.19 -4.73
C ALA A 189 9.34 -13.03 -4.99
N ARG A 190 9.46 -14.37 -4.98
CA ARG A 190 8.32 -15.29 -5.13
C ARG A 190 7.32 -15.14 -3.97
N ARG A 191 7.79 -14.99 -2.74
CA ARG A 191 6.92 -14.85 -1.57
C ARG A 191 6.12 -13.55 -1.59
N LEU A 192 6.76 -12.44 -1.97
CA LEU A 192 6.09 -11.15 -2.14
C LEU A 192 5.11 -11.18 -3.32
N GLU A 193 5.49 -11.82 -4.44
CA GLU A 193 4.62 -12.03 -5.59
C GLU A 193 3.35 -12.80 -5.20
N ALA A 194 3.50 -13.90 -4.46
CA ALA A 194 2.39 -14.72 -4.00
C ALA A 194 1.43 -13.91 -3.12
N GLU A 195 1.96 -13.05 -2.24
CA GLU A 195 1.16 -12.16 -1.39
C GLU A 195 0.31 -11.19 -2.23
N VAL A 196 0.89 -10.59 -3.27
CA VAL A 196 0.14 -9.70 -4.17
C VAL A 196 -0.97 -10.46 -4.88
N PHE A 197 -0.68 -11.67 -5.36
CA PHE A 197 -1.65 -12.49 -6.07
C PHE A 197 -2.80 -12.97 -5.18
N GLU A 198 -2.51 -13.32 -3.92
CA GLU A 198 -3.53 -13.72 -2.95
C GLU A 198 -4.57 -12.62 -2.73
N HIS A 199 -4.12 -11.37 -2.65
CA HIS A 199 -5.01 -10.23 -2.41
C HIS A 199 -5.63 -9.63 -3.67
N LEU A 200 -4.94 -9.72 -4.81
CA LEU A 200 -5.36 -9.13 -6.07
C LEU A 200 -5.19 -10.16 -7.20
N PRO A 201 -6.06 -11.19 -7.28
CA PRO A 201 -5.94 -12.23 -8.30
C PRO A 201 -6.29 -11.74 -9.72
N ASN A 202 -6.97 -10.60 -9.85
CA ASN A 202 -7.31 -9.99 -11.13
C ASN A 202 -6.05 -9.48 -11.84
N ASP A 203 -5.77 -9.98 -13.05
CA ASP A 203 -4.51 -9.69 -13.79
C ASP A 203 -4.22 -8.18 -13.96
N LYS A 204 -5.24 -7.34 -14.14
CA LYS A 204 -5.07 -5.89 -14.26
C LYS A 204 -4.63 -5.25 -12.93
N ASP A 205 -5.32 -5.56 -11.84
CA ASP A 205 -5.07 -4.98 -10.53
C ASP A 205 -3.74 -5.51 -9.96
N TYR A 206 -3.49 -6.81 -10.16
CA TYR A 206 -2.21 -7.47 -9.91
C TYR A 206 -1.04 -6.73 -10.59
N LYS A 207 -1.08 -6.54 -11.92
CA LYS A 207 -0.02 -5.85 -12.67
C LYS A 207 0.15 -4.39 -12.24
N CYS A 208 -0.95 -3.73 -11.84
CA CYS A 208 -0.89 -2.37 -11.31
C CYS A 208 -0.14 -2.34 -9.97
N CYS A 209 -0.54 -3.23 -9.05
CA CYS A 209 0.06 -3.35 -7.73
C CYS A 209 1.54 -3.70 -7.81
N VAL A 210 1.93 -4.73 -8.58
CA VAL A 210 3.33 -5.11 -8.78
C VAL A 210 4.17 -3.93 -9.28
N ARG A 211 3.71 -3.18 -10.29
CA ARG A 211 4.43 -2.00 -10.79
C ARG A 211 4.56 -0.91 -9.73
N GLY A 212 3.51 -0.70 -8.93
CA GLY A 212 3.52 0.21 -7.79
C GLY A 212 4.56 -0.20 -6.75
N LEU A 213 4.59 -1.47 -6.36
CA LEU A 213 5.55 -2.02 -5.41
C LEU A 213 6.99 -1.92 -5.91
N VAL A 214 7.26 -2.29 -7.16
CA VAL A 214 8.58 -2.13 -7.78
C VAL A 214 9.03 -0.67 -7.72
N ALA A 215 8.15 0.28 -8.07
CA ALA A 215 8.46 1.70 -7.97
C ALA A 215 8.70 2.16 -6.52
N ASN A 216 7.96 1.58 -5.56
CA ASN A 216 8.07 1.89 -4.14
C ASN A 216 9.40 1.39 -3.55
N LEU A 217 9.74 0.10 -3.76
CA LEU A 217 11.00 -0.51 -3.34
C LEU A 217 12.21 0.22 -3.91
N ARG A 218 12.15 0.61 -5.19
CA ARG A 218 13.20 1.41 -5.84
C ARG A 218 13.38 2.80 -5.21
N ARG A 219 12.28 3.46 -4.83
CA ARG A 219 12.30 4.81 -4.24
C ARG A 219 12.66 4.80 -2.76
N ASN A 220 12.39 3.70 -2.07
CA ASN A 220 12.55 3.54 -0.63
C ASN A 220 13.53 2.39 -0.34
N PRO A 221 14.85 2.61 -0.47
CA PRO A 221 15.85 1.56 -0.27
C PRO A 221 15.83 0.99 1.16
N MET A 222 15.37 1.76 2.15
CA MET A 222 15.17 1.27 3.52
C MET A 222 14.06 0.21 3.61
N LEU A 223 12.99 0.37 2.83
CA LEU A 223 11.92 -0.63 2.76
C LEU A 223 12.43 -1.93 2.11
N ALA A 224 13.15 -1.79 0.98
CA ALA A 224 13.77 -2.93 0.31
C ALA A 224 14.79 -3.63 1.22
N GLY A 225 15.67 -2.88 1.87
CA GLY A 225 16.64 -3.41 2.82
C GLY A 225 15.99 -4.06 4.04
N GLY A 226 14.92 -3.47 4.58
CA GLY A 226 14.15 -4.03 5.69
C GLY A 226 13.43 -5.33 5.33
N TYR A 227 12.89 -5.43 4.12
CA TYR A 227 12.29 -6.67 3.60
C TYR A 227 13.33 -7.77 3.42
N VAL A 228 14.45 -7.42 2.77
CA VAL A 228 15.56 -8.35 2.51
C VAL A 228 16.25 -8.83 3.78
N ALA A 229 16.27 -8.01 4.84
CA ALA A 229 16.76 -8.38 6.16
C ALA A 229 15.75 -9.17 7.00
N GLY A 230 14.55 -9.46 6.48
CA GLY A 230 13.50 -10.20 7.20
C GLY A 230 12.81 -9.41 8.30
N ARG A 231 12.93 -8.07 8.28
CA ARG A 231 12.32 -7.19 9.29
C ARG A 231 10.89 -6.81 8.92
N VAL A 232 10.66 -6.49 7.64
CA VAL A 232 9.36 -6.03 7.16
C VAL A 232 8.56 -7.21 6.59
N PRO A 233 7.35 -7.49 7.08
CA PRO A 233 6.50 -8.54 6.50
C PRO A 233 5.99 -8.19 5.10
N PRO A 234 5.84 -9.16 4.18
CA PRO A 234 5.28 -8.92 2.85
C PRO A 234 3.84 -8.40 2.92
N GLN A 235 3.05 -8.84 3.90
CA GLN A 235 1.67 -8.38 4.12
C GLN A 235 1.62 -6.87 4.32
N TRP A 236 2.56 -6.30 5.08
CA TRP A 236 2.61 -4.86 5.32
C TRP A 236 3.03 -4.09 4.06
N ILE A 237 3.85 -4.70 3.21
CA ILE A 237 4.22 -4.11 1.93
C ILE A 237 3.02 -4.08 0.98
N VAL A 238 2.19 -5.13 0.95
CA VAL A 238 1.07 -5.23 0.00
C VAL A 238 -0.17 -4.48 0.49
N LEU A 239 -0.43 -4.48 1.80
CA LEU A 239 -1.73 -4.08 2.36
C LEU A 239 -1.70 -2.75 3.11
N ALA A 240 -0.51 -2.22 3.41
CA ALA A 240 -0.45 -0.91 4.07
C ALA A 240 -0.92 0.19 3.11
N ASP A 241 -1.56 1.21 3.68
CA ASP A 241 -1.95 2.40 2.93
C ASP A 241 -0.71 3.23 2.57
N HIS A 242 -0.19 2.99 1.37
CA HIS A 242 0.97 3.68 0.83
C HIS A 242 0.76 5.18 0.65
N GLU A 243 -0.48 5.64 0.46
CA GLU A 243 -0.77 7.07 0.35
C GLU A 243 -0.61 7.73 1.71
N ALA A 244 -1.18 7.13 2.76
CA ALA A 244 -1.03 7.60 4.13
C ALA A 244 0.41 7.54 4.65
N LEU A 245 1.21 6.55 4.19
CA LEU A 245 2.63 6.43 4.54
C LEU A 245 3.55 7.37 3.74
N ALA A 246 3.09 7.93 2.61
CA ALA A 246 3.85 8.85 1.78
C ALA A 246 3.82 10.29 2.34
N THR A 247 4.47 10.50 3.49
CA THR A 247 4.59 11.81 4.16
C THR A 247 5.05 12.94 3.23
N ARG A 248 5.97 12.65 2.29
CA ARG A 248 6.44 13.63 1.29
C ARG A 248 5.37 14.00 0.26
N MET A 249 4.53 13.07 -0.17
CA MET A 249 3.38 13.34 -1.05
C MET A 249 2.38 14.27 -0.36
N HIS A 250 2.05 14.00 0.89
CA HIS A 250 1.18 14.89 1.67
C HIS A 250 1.80 16.26 1.93
N GLN A 251 3.12 16.35 2.09
CA GLN A 251 3.80 17.66 2.17
C GLN A 251 3.74 18.41 0.84
N LEU A 252 3.92 17.72 -0.29
CA LEU A 252 3.82 18.31 -1.63
C LEU A 252 2.39 18.72 -1.98
N GLN A 253 1.39 17.89 -1.71
CA GLN A 253 -0.03 18.22 -1.85
C GLN A 253 -0.41 19.42 -0.98
N ARG A 254 0.05 19.47 0.28
CA ARG A 254 -0.16 20.64 1.15
C ARG A 254 0.50 21.90 0.59
N ARG A 255 1.70 21.80 -0.02
CA ARG A 255 2.35 22.94 -0.68
C ARG A 255 1.60 23.37 -1.95
N ALA A 256 1.12 22.42 -2.76
CA ALA A 256 0.32 22.69 -3.94
C ALA A 256 -0.98 23.43 -3.57
N LEU A 257 -1.75 22.89 -2.62
CA LEU A 257 -2.97 23.52 -2.11
C LEU A 257 -2.71 24.93 -1.56
N ARG A 258 -1.64 25.13 -0.76
CA ARG A 258 -1.27 26.48 -0.30
C ARG A 258 -0.96 27.43 -1.47
N THR A 259 -0.31 26.93 -2.52
CA THR A 259 0.03 27.71 -3.70
C THR A 259 -1.22 28.08 -4.49
N GLU A 260 -2.17 27.16 -4.64
CA GLU A 260 -3.47 27.41 -5.26
C GLU A 260 -4.30 28.42 -4.46
N CYS A 261 -4.43 28.26 -3.14
CA CYS A 261 -5.14 29.24 -2.30
C CYS A 261 -4.50 30.63 -2.39
N LEU A 262 -3.17 30.73 -2.40
CA LEU A 262 -2.48 32.02 -2.56
C LEU A 262 -2.69 32.63 -3.96
N LYS A 263 -2.87 31.79 -4.99
CA LYS A 263 -3.19 32.25 -6.34
C LYS A 263 -4.61 32.82 -6.41
N GLU A 264 -5.58 32.12 -5.82
CA GLU A 264 -6.97 32.60 -5.71
C GLU A 264 -7.07 33.94 -4.96
N VAL A 265 -6.31 34.10 -3.85
CA VAL A 265 -6.25 35.36 -3.11
C VAL A 265 -5.68 36.50 -3.98
N ARG A 266 -4.62 36.24 -4.75
CA ARG A 266 -4.04 37.25 -5.67
C ARG A 266 -5.00 37.63 -6.78
N GLU A 267 -5.70 36.66 -7.37
CA GLU A 267 -6.71 36.90 -8.41
C GLU A 267 -7.88 37.73 -7.85
N CYS A 268 -8.31 37.47 -6.61
CA CYS A 268 -9.29 38.31 -5.91
C CYS A 268 -8.79 39.74 -5.67
N GLU A 269 -7.56 39.93 -5.18
CA GLU A 269 -6.99 41.27 -4.98
C GLU A 269 -6.85 42.05 -6.31
N GLU A 270 -6.47 41.37 -7.39
CA GLU A 270 -6.37 41.97 -8.72
C GLU A 270 -7.76 42.37 -9.26
N ALA A 271 -8.78 41.54 -9.04
CA ALA A 271 -10.16 41.85 -9.38
C ALA A 271 -10.70 43.05 -8.57
N GLU A 272 -10.39 43.14 -7.27
CA GLU A 272 -10.75 44.30 -6.44
C GLU A 272 -10.04 45.57 -6.90
N LYS A 273 -8.74 45.51 -7.21
CA LYS A 273 -7.98 46.65 -7.76
C LYS A 273 -8.54 47.10 -9.11
N ALA A 274 -8.96 46.16 -9.97
CA ALA A 274 -9.61 46.47 -11.24
C ALA A 274 -10.97 47.16 -11.04
N ARG A 275 -11.80 46.66 -10.12
CA ARG A 275 -13.08 47.29 -9.74
C ARG A 275 -12.86 48.70 -9.18
N HIS A 276 -11.87 48.89 -8.30
CA HIS A 276 -11.51 50.20 -7.76
C HIS A 276 -11.05 51.19 -8.84
N LYS A 277 -10.25 50.73 -9.81
CA LYS A 277 -9.82 51.57 -10.95
C LYS A 277 -11.00 51.95 -11.84
N GLN A 278 -11.86 50.99 -12.19
CA GLN A 278 -13.07 51.23 -12.99
C GLN A 278 -14.00 52.20 -12.28
N TRP A 279 -14.15 52.07 -10.96
CA TRP A 279 -14.93 53.00 -10.15
C TRP A 279 -14.31 54.40 -10.11
N ALA A 280 -12.99 54.52 -9.93
CA ALA A 280 -12.30 55.80 -9.93
C ALA A 280 -12.46 56.54 -11.28
N VAL A 281 -12.40 55.80 -12.39
CA VAL A 281 -12.66 56.33 -13.74
C VAL A 281 -14.13 56.77 -13.89
N ALA A 282 -15.09 55.93 -13.47
CA ALA A 282 -16.52 56.27 -13.52
C ALA A 282 -16.87 57.51 -12.69
N LYS A 283 -16.25 57.66 -11.50
CA LYS A 283 -16.38 58.82 -10.63
C LYS A 283 -15.80 60.08 -11.27
N GLY A 284 -14.68 59.96 -11.98
CA GLY A 284 -14.04 61.05 -12.73
C GLY A 284 -14.83 61.51 -13.96
N HIS A 285 -15.81 60.74 -14.43
CA HIS A 285 -16.65 61.08 -15.59
C HIS A 285 -18.08 61.51 -15.21
N GLY A 286 -18.35 61.75 -13.91
CA GLY A 286 -19.64 62.30 -13.45
C GLY A 286 -20.83 61.33 -13.50
N LEU A 287 -20.60 60.06 -13.80
CA LEU A 287 -21.63 59.01 -13.78
C LEU A 287 -21.68 58.36 -12.39
N GLY A 288 -22.16 59.12 -11.41
CA GLY A 288 -22.29 58.65 -10.03
C GLY A 288 -23.72 58.30 -9.65
N ARG A 289 -24.13 57.03 -9.81
CA ARG A 289 -25.10 56.41 -8.88
C ARG A 289 -24.68 54.98 -8.59
N VAL A 290 -24.54 54.70 -7.30
CA VAL A 290 -24.21 53.41 -6.71
C VAL A 290 -25.43 52.48 -6.87
N PRO A 291 -25.29 51.22 -7.32
CA PRO A 291 -26.30 50.21 -7.02
C PRO A 291 -26.16 49.90 -5.53
N ASP A 292 -27.20 50.23 -4.77
CA ASP A 292 -27.29 49.99 -3.34
C ASP A 292 -26.84 48.56 -3.01
N LEU A 293 -25.73 48.46 -2.25
CA LEU A 293 -25.48 47.30 -1.45
C LEU A 293 -26.40 47.41 -0.23
N LEU A 294 -27.45 46.61 -0.23
CA LEU A 294 -28.25 46.26 0.94
C LEU A 294 -28.36 44.73 1.00
N PRO A 295 -28.59 44.19 2.20
CA PRO A 295 -27.70 44.09 3.35
C PRO A 295 -26.88 42.79 3.35
#